data_AF-A0A349PV02-F1
#
_entry.id   AF-A0A349PV02-F1
#
_cell.length_a   1.000
_cell.length_b   1.000
_cell.length_c   1.000
_cell.angle_alpha   90.00
_cell.angle_beta   90.00
_cell.angle_gamma   90.00
#
_symmetry.space_group_name_H-M   'P 1'
#
loop_
_entity.id
_entity.type
_entity.pdbx_description
1 polymer ?
#
loop_
_entity_poly.entity_id
_entity_poly.type
_entity_poly.pdbx_seq_one_letter_code
_entity_poly.pdbx_strand_id
1 'polypeptide(L)'
;MDRRQLLDRAARNGDERVLLAHILDKCEQSRNRNIPSATDFLSPAEQRSAQDLLHAAAIHDGCAFCGGFERAERRMLLFLPDWQEEADESEYMTALRCTYRKEDTLTHRDFLGSLMAQGVTREKLGDILVSEGSCDLIVSRDIAPYLLQNVTSAGRVKLSVSEIELSDLSVPELKVKEIRDTVSTLRL
;
A
#
# COMPACT_ATOMS: atom_id res chain seq x y z
N MET A 1 -29.50 -3.76 3.70
CA MET A 1 -29.23 -2.36 4.07
C MET A 1 -29.11 -1.55 2.80
N ASP A 2 -29.53 -0.29 2.81
CA ASP A 2 -29.31 0.61 1.67
C ASP A 2 -27.83 1.05 1.61
N ARG A 3 -27.27 1.21 0.41
CA ARG A 3 -25.84 1.55 0.19
C ARG A 3 -25.42 2.80 0.95
N ARG A 4 -26.31 3.80 1.01
CA ARG A 4 -26.09 5.03 1.76
C ARG A 4 -25.92 4.78 3.26
N GLN A 5 -26.72 3.90 3.84
CA GLN A 5 -26.67 3.56 5.27
C GLN A 5 -25.39 2.80 5.63
N LEU A 6 -24.87 1.98 4.71
CA LEU A 6 -23.59 1.28 4.90
C LEU A 6 -22.42 2.27 4.97
N LEU A 7 -22.36 3.20 4.00
CA LEU A 7 -21.32 4.20 3.93
C LEU A 7 -21.35 5.17 5.12
N ASP A 8 -22.54 5.63 5.52
CA ASP A 8 -22.69 6.55 6.65
C ASP A 8 -22.35 5.88 8.00
N ARG A 9 -22.39 4.54 8.09
CA ARG A 9 -21.98 3.77 9.27
C ARG A 9 -20.48 3.49 9.33
N ALA A 10 -19.84 3.26 8.18
CA ALA A 10 -18.44 2.87 8.09
C ALA A 10 -17.49 4.07 7.97
N ALA A 11 -17.92 5.17 7.35
CA ALA A 11 -17.09 6.36 7.17
C ALA A 11 -17.06 7.24 8.42
N ARG A 12 -15.87 7.74 8.78
CA ARG A 12 -15.65 8.69 9.87
C ARG A 12 -15.64 10.14 9.37
N ASN A 13 -15.33 10.36 8.10
CA ASN A 13 -15.30 11.67 7.46
C ASN A 13 -15.69 11.60 5.97
N GLY A 14 -15.73 12.76 5.31
CA GLY A 14 -16.15 12.88 3.90
C GLY A 14 -15.22 12.19 2.91
N ASP A 15 -13.90 12.30 3.09
CA ASP A 15 -12.92 11.71 2.19
C ASP A 15 -12.96 10.18 2.28
N GLU A 16 -13.05 9.65 3.49
CA GLU A 16 -13.21 8.21 3.74
C GLU A 16 -14.52 7.70 3.14
N ARG A 17 -15.61 8.48 3.19
CA ARG A 17 -16.86 8.10 2.55
C ARG A 17 -16.72 7.95 1.03
N VAL A 18 -15.95 8.82 0.38
CA VAL A 18 -15.66 8.73 -1.06
C VAL A 18 -14.83 7.49 -1.35
N LEU A 19 -13.79 7.24 -0.55
CA LEU A 19 -12.97 6.02 -0.67
C LEU A 19 -13.82 4.75 -0.54
N LEU A 20 -14.61 4.63 0.52
CA LEU A 20 -15.46 3.47 0.78
C LEU A 20 -16.51 3.26 -0.33
N ALA A 21 -17.07 4.34 -0.88
CA ALA A 21 -17.96 4.25 -2.04
C ALA A 21 -17.23 3.67 -3.26
N HIS A 22 -16.01 4.14 -3.52
CA HIS A 22 -15.19 3.63 -4.62
C HIS A 22 -14.83 2.14 -4.44
N ILE A 23 -14.54 1.73 -3.20
CA ILE A 23 -14.27 0.33 -2.86
C ILE A 23 -15.48 -0.56 -3.16
N LEU A 24 -16.69 -0.13 -2.78
CA LEU A 24 -17.92 -0.86 -3.13
C LEU A 24 -18.12 -0.95 -4.64
N ASP A 25 -17.85 0.13 -5.37
CA ASP A 25 -17.97 0.12 -6.84
C ASP A 25 -17.03 -0.90 -7.47
N LYS A 26 -15.78 -1.02 -6.99
CA LYS A 26 -14.84 -2.04 -7.47
C LYS A 26 -15.30 -3.45 -7.14
N CYS A 27 -15.87 -3.66 -5.95
CA CYS A 27 -16.45 -4.95 -5.55
C CYS A 27 -17.63 -5.34 -6.46
N GLU A 28 -18.58 -4.42 -6.65
CA GLU A 28 -19.74 -4.61 -7.53
C GLU A 28 -19.29 -4.84 -8.98
N GLN A 29 -18.28 -4.11 -9.46
CA GLN A 29 -17.72 -4.29 -10.80
C GLN A 29 -17.15 -5.71 -10.97
N SER A 30 -16.37 -6.18 -9.99
CA SER A 30 -15.74 -7.50 -10.07
C SER A 30 -16.80 -8.61 -10.11
N ARG A 31 -17.80 -8.53 -9.23
CA ARG A 31 -18.92 -9.49 -9.17
C ARG A 31 -19.80 -9.46 -10.42
N ASN A 32 -20.18 -8.28 -10.88
CA ASN A 32 -21.12 -8.15 -12.01
C ASN A 32 -20.47 -8.49 -13.35
N ARG A 33 -19.19 -8.17 -13.52
CA ARG A 33 -18.45 -8.41 -14.77
C ARG A 33 -17.65 -9.72 -14.76
N ASN A 34 -17.50 -10.34 -13.60
CA ASN A 34 -16.67 -11.52 -13.38
C ASN A 34 -15.20 -11.29 -13.79
N ILE A 35 -14.68 -10.09 -13.48
CA ILE A 35 -13.30 -9.65 -13.81
C ILE A 35 -12.59 -9.22 -12.52
N PRO A 36 -11.30 -9.56 -12.33
CA PRO A 36 -10.52 -9.11 -11.18
C PRO A 36 -10.44 -7.58 -11.08
N SER A 37 -10.53 -7.05 -9.87
CA SER A 37 -10.34 -5.60 -9.63
C SER A 37 -9.59 -5.38 -8.32
N ALA A 38 -8.88 -4.26 -8.19
CA ALA A 38 -8.12 -3.96 -6.99
C ALA A 38 -8.19 -2.47 -6.64
N THR A 39 -8.12 -2.12 -5.36
CA THR A 39 -7.93 -0.73 -4.91
C THR A 39 -6.48 -0.29 -5.12
N ASP A 40 -6.22 1.01 -4.97
CA ASP A 40 -4.86 1.47 -4.68
C ASP A 40 -4.43 1.06 -3.25
N PHE A 41 -3.20 1.36 -2.84
CA PHE A 41 -2.72 1.03 -1.49
C PHE A 41 -3.47 1.80 -0.41
N LEU A 42 -4.15 1.04 0.44
CA LEU A 42 -4.87 1.51 1.60
C LEU A 42 -3.92 1.55 2.82
N SER A 43 -4.03 2.59 3.63
CA SER A 43 -3.42 2.65 4.96
C SER A 43 -4.09 1.66 5.94
N PRO A 44 -3.44 1.32 7.06
CA PRO A 44 -4.07 0.47 8.09
C PRO A 44 -5.40 0.99 8.63
N ALA A 45 -5.63 2.31 8.61
CA ALA A 45 -6.92 2.89 9.00
C ALA A 45 -7.99 2.64 7.92
N GLU A 46 -7.65 2.90 6.66
CA GLU A 46 -8.55 2.69 5.52
C GLU A 46 -8.88 1.21 5.31
N GLN A 47 -7.92 0.30 5.53
CA GLN A 47 -8.13 -1.15 5.50
C GLN A 47 -9.17 -1.59 6.53
N ARG A 48 -9.10 -1.05 7.77
CA ARG A 48 -10.09 -1.34 8.81
C ARG A 48 -11.48 -0.88 8.41
N SER A 49 -11.60 0.34 7.90
CA SER A 49 -12.89 0.88 7.45
C SER A 49 -13.45 0.13 6.24
N ALA A 50 -12.59 -0.30 5.32
CA ALA A 50 -12.97 -1.16 4.20
C ALA A 50 -13.47 -2.52 4.69
N GLN A 51 -12.79 -3.13 5.66
CA GLN A 51 -13.22 -4.40 6.26
C GLN A 51 -14.57 -4.26 6.98
N ASP A 52 -14.76 -3.20 7.76
CA ASP A 52 -16.03 -2.91 8.43
C ASP A 52 -17.17 -2.73 7.42
N LEU A 53 -16.89 -2.10 6.28
CA LEU A 53 -17.84 -1.93 5.19
C LEU A 53 -18.22 -3.26 4.53
N LEU A 54 -17.24 -4.10 4.19
CA LEU A 54 -17.47 -5.41 3.60
C LEU A 54 -18.28 -6.30 4.54
N HIS A 55 -17.95 -6.32 5.84
CA HIS A 55 -18.72 -7.03 6.85
C HIS A 55 -20.16 -6.51 6.96
N ALA A 56 -20.37 -5.19 6.98
CA ALA A 56 -21.70 -4.61 7.02
C ALA A 56 -22.53 -4.93 5.76
N ALA A 57 -21.85 -5.09 4.62
CA ALA A 57 -22.45 -5.51 3.34
C ALA A 57 -22.64 -7.04 3.21
N ALA A 58 -22.28 -7.82 4.25
CA ALA A 58 -22.28 -9.29 4.22
C ALA A 58 -21.43 -9.89 3.08
N ILE A 59 -20.29 -9.25 2.80
CA ILE A 59 -19.29 -9.69 1.83
C ILE A 59 -18.14 -10.30 2.62
N HIS A 60 -18.00 -11.63 2.52
CA HIS A 60 -17.01 -12.40 3.27
C HIS A 60 -16.00 -13.14 2.39
N ASP A 61 -16.36 -13.36 1.12
CA ASP A 61 -15.57 -14.13 0.16
C ASP A 61 -15.29 -13.30 -1.10
N GLY A 62 -14.27 -13.72 -1.85
CA GLY A 62 -13.85 -13.04 -3.09
C GLY A 62 -13.13 -11.72 -2.83
N CYS A 63 -12.52 -11.54 -1.66
CA CYS A 63 -11.67 -10.39 -1.37
C CYS A 63 -10.40 -10.77 -0.60
N ALA A 64 -9.27 -10.18 -0.97
CA ALA A 64 -7.97 -10.42 -0.35
C ALA A 64 -7.20 -9.12 -0.14
N PHE A 65 -6.55 -8.97 1.02
CA PHE A 65 -5.64 -7.85 1.28
C PHE A 65 -4.19 -8.26 0.98
N CYS A 66 -3.62 -7.64 -0.04
CA CYS A 66 -2.29 -7.96 -0.56
C CYS A 66 -1.38 -6.73 -0.46
N GLY A 67 -0.11 -6.92 -0.12
CA GLY A 67 0.82 -5.81 0.08
C GLY A 67 2.26 -6.12 -0.34
N GLY A 68 2.46 -7.21 -1.09
CA GLY A 68 3.76 -7.67 -1.58
C GLY A 68 4.50 -8.59 -0.62
N PHE A 69 4.16 -8.57 0.67
CA PHE A 69 4.68 -9.48 1.68
C PHE A 69 3.73 -9.61 2.88
N GLU A 70 3.87 -10.69 3.65
CA GLU A 70 2.96 -11.09 4.73
C GLU A 70 2.67 -9.98 5.77
N ARG A 71 3.68 -9.16 6.09
CA ARG A 71 3.61 -8.16 7.16
C ARG A 71 3.45 -6.73 6.66
N ALA A 72 3.07 -6.55 5.40
CA ALA A 72 2.85 -5.23 4.83
C ALA A 72 1.82 -4.42 5.65
N GLU A 73 2.16 -3.19 5.97
CA GLU A 73 1.25 -2.24 6.63
C GLU A 73 0.28 -1.63 5.61
N ARG A 74 0.78 -1.26 4.43
CA ARG A 74 -0.04 -0.75 3.32
C ARG A 74 -0.39 -1.89 2.37
N ARG A 75 -1.69 -2.09 2.13
CA ARG A 75 -2.21 -3.19 1.32
C ARG A 75 -3.24 -2.69 0.33
N MET A 76 -3.27 -3.29 -0.85
CA MET A 76 -4.38 -3.21 -1.78
C MET A 76 -5.46 -4.22 -1.38
N LEU A 77 -6.72 -3.86 -1.57
CA LEU A 77 -7.84 -4.78 -1.48
C LEU A 77 -8.17 -5.28 -2.89
N LEU A 78 -7.95 -6.57 -3.12
CA LEU A 78 -8.21 -7.26 -4.37
C LEU A 78 -9.59 -7.92 -4.27
N PHE A 79 -10.35 -7.84 -5.35
CA PHE A 79 -11.64 -8.49 -5.54
C PHE A 79 -11.49 -9.57 -6.59
N LEU A 80 -11.75 -10.79 -6.17
CA LEU A 80 -11.56 -12.00 -6.97
C LEU A 80 -12.91 -12.41 -7.59
N PRO A 81 -12.95 -12.67 -8.90
CA PRO A 81 -14.10 -13.28 -9.54
C PRO A 81 -14.27 -14.74 -9.11
N ASP A 82 -15.44 -15.32 -9.38
CA ASP A 82 -15.79 -16.67 -8.91
C ASP A 82 -14.88 -17.78 -9.46
N TRP A 83 -14.14 -17.51 -10.55
CA TRP A 83 -13.20 -18.46 -11.17
C TRP A 83 -11.77 -18.37 -10.62
N GLN A 84 -11.47 -17.37 -9.80
CA GLN A 84 -10.13 -17.13 -9.28
C GLN A 84 -10.10 -17.43 -7.78
N GLU A 85 -9.38 -18.48 -7.40
CA GLU A 85 -9.24 -18.89 -6.00
C GLU A 85 -8.17 -18.08 -5.27
N GLU A 86 -7.07 -17.76 -5.95
CA GLU A 86 -5.92 -17.06 -5.37
C GLU A 86 -5.66 -15.72 -6.08
N ALA A 87 -5.32 -14.71 -5.27
CA ALA A 87 -4.94 -13.41 -5.78
C ALA A 87 -3.52 -13.45 -6.36
N ASP A 88 -3.36 -13.04 -7.62
CA ASP A 88 -2.04 -12.81 -8.20
C ASP A 88 -1.60 -11.37 -7.89
N GLU A 89 -0.81 -11.20 -6.82
CA GLU A 89 -0.28 -9.89 -6.43
C GLU A 89 0.58 -9.27 -7.52
N SER A 90 1.24 -10.10 -8.33
CA SER A 90 2.15 -9.64 -9.36
C SER A 90 1.44 -8.89 -10.47
N GLU A 91 0.13 -9.05 -10.68
CA GLU A 91 -0.61 -8.25 -11.67
C GLU A 91 -0.82 -6.79 -11.22
N TYR A 92 -0.90 -6.55 -9.91
CA TYR A 92 -1.30 -5.27 -9.35
C TYR A 92 -0.13 -4.48 -8.76
N MET A 93 0.88 -5.16 -8.26
CA MET A 93 2.04 -4.52 -7.65
C MET A 93 3.34 -5.19 -8.06
N THR A 94 4.42 -4.46 -7.87
CA THR A 94 5.79 -4.92 -8.08
C THR A 94 6.70 -4.26 -7.05
N ALA A 95 7.94 -4.73 -6.97
CA ALA A 95 8.95 -4.16 -6.10
C ALA A 95 10.09 -3.53 -6.91
N LEU A 96 10.52 -2.35 -6.49
CA LEU A 96 11.67 -1.65 -7.05
C LEU A 96 12.77 -1.58 -6.01
N ARG A 97 13.95 -2.11 -6.34
CA ARG A 97 15.15 -1.97 -5.52
C ARG A 97 15.93 -0.73 -5.93
N CYS A 98 16.02 0.22 -5.03
CA CYS A 98 16.91 1.38 -5.12
C CYS A 98 18.22 1.05 -4.39
N THR A 99 19.35 1.13 -5.08
CA THR A 99 20.70 0.98 -4.49
C THR A 99 21.45 2.29 -4.50
N TYR A 100 22.27 2.49 -3.47
CA TYR A 100 23.09 3.69 -3.29
C TYR A 100 24.40 3.32 -2.59
N ARG A 101 25.34 4.27 -2.51
CA ARG A 101 26.62 4.03 -1.84
C ARG A 101 26.37 3.77 -0.36
N LYS A 102 27.01 2.75 0.20
CA LYS A 102 26.86 2.39 1.63
C LYS A 102 27.31 3.49 2.59
N GLU A 103 28.12 4.43 2.12
CA GLU A 103 28.56 5.62 2.86
C GLU A 103 27.42 6.62 3.09
N ASP A 104 26.43 6.63 2.19
CA ASP A 104 25.27 7.50 2.28
C ASP A 104 24.22 6.88 3.21
N THR A 105 23.64 7.70 4.09
CA THR A 105 22.54 7.27 4.95
C THR A 105 21.25 7.90 4.45
N LEU A 106 20.39 7.10 3.85
CA LEU A 106 19.05 7.50 3.45
C LEU A 106 18.02 6.93 4.41
N THR A 107 17.02 7.74 4.74
CA THR A 107 15.89 7.34 5.57
C THR A 107 14.65 7.12 4.73
N HIS A 108 13.65 6.48 5.32
CA HIS A 108 12.32 6.35 4.71
C HIS A 108 11.76 7.72 4.25
N ARG A 109 12.04 8.81 4.99
CA ARG A 109 11.56 10.15 4.63
C ARG A 109 12.21 10.70 3.37
N ASP A 110 13.46 10.35 3.09
CA ASP A 110 14.19 10.81 1.91
C ASP A 110 13.65 10.16 0.63
N PHE A 111 13.39 8.84 0.68
CA PHE A 111 12.74 8.12 -0.41
C PHE A 111 11.32 8.65 -0.66
N LEU A 112 10.52 8.75 0.40
CA LEU A 112 9.15 9.26 0.28
C LEU A 112 9.14 10.68 -0.31
N GLY A 113 9.99 11.58 0.20
CA GLY A 113 10.09 12.95 -0.30
C GLY A 113 10.47 13.01 -1.78
N SER A 114 11.40 12.16 -2.22
CA SER A 114 11.78 12.07 -3.64
C SER A 114 10.65 11.57 -4.53
N LEU A 115 9.95 10.50 -4.11
CA LEU A 115 8.82 9.95 -4.85
C LEU A 115 7.67 10.96 -4.97
N MET A 116 7.36 11.68 -3.89
CA MET A 116 6.34 12.74 -3.93
C MET A 116 6.76 13.91 -4.83
N ALA A 117 8.05 14.26 -4.89
CA ALA A 117 8.56 15.29 -5.78
C ALA A 117 8.45 14.91 -7.27
N GLN A 118 8.37 13.61 -7.60
CA GLN A 118 8.05 13.12 -8.94
C GLN A 118 6.54 13.16 -9.26
N GLY A 119 5.70 13.66 -8.35
CA GLY A 119 4.25 13.71 -8.53
C GLY A 119 3.54 12.38 -8.30
N VAL A 120 4.23 11.40 -7.73
CA VAL A 120 3.63 10.10 -7.36
C VAL A 120 2.75 10.31 -6.14
N THR A 121 1.54 9.75 -6.14
CA THR A 121 0.65 9.82 -4.98
C THR A 121 0.95 8.69 -4.00
N ARG A 122 0.69 8.92 -2.71
CA ARG A 122 0.96 7.94 -1.65
C ARG A 122 0.11 6.67 -1.78
N GLU A 123 -1.05 6.75 -2.42
CA GLU A 123 -1.91 5.59 -2.72
C GLU A 123 -1.27 4.62 -3.75
N LYS A 124 -0.33 5.09 -4.58
CA LYS A 124 0.40 4.21 -5.51
C LYS A 124 1.62 3.54 -4.88
N LEU A 125 1.90 3.85 -3.61
CA LEU A 125 3.05 3.35 -2.87
C LEU A 125 2.58 2.46 -1.71
N GLY A 126 3.15 1.26 -1.67
CA GLY A 126 3.09 0.35 -0.53
C GLY A 126 4.14 0.71 0.52
N ASP A 127 4.69 -0.31 1.17
CA ASP A 127 5.72 -0.11 2.19
C ASP A 127 7.08 0.22 1.55
N ILE A 128 7.89 0.99 2.28
CA ILE A 128 9.24 1.41 1.92
C ILE A 128 10.21 0.73 2.88
N LEU A 129 10.94 -0.25 2.37
CA LEU A 129 11.79 -1.14 3.15
C LEU A 129 13.25 -0.70 3.04
N VAL A 130 13.67 0.18 3.95
CA VAL A 130 15.04 0.71 3.95
C VAL A 130 15.99 -0.29 4.62
N SER A 131 17.06 -0.61 3.92
CA SER A 131 18.17 -1.46 4.37
C SER A 131 19.51 -0.73 4.20
N GLU A 132 20.61 -1.35 4.60
CA GLU A 132 21.94 -0.73 4.46
C GLU A 132 22.40 -0.72 3.00
N GLY A 133 22.47 0.48 2.39
CA GLY A 133 22.88 0.68 1.00
C GLY A 133 21.82 0.32 -0.05
N SER A 134 20.61 -0.06 0.39
CA SER A 134 19.48 -0.33 -0.48
C SER A 134 18.14 0.07 0.14
N CYS A 135 17.12 0.20 -0.69
CA CYS A 135 15.74 0.37 -0.28
C CYS A 135 14.85 -0.35 -1.28
N ASP A 136 13.96 -1.21 -0.79
CA ASP A 136 12.96 -1.83 -1.63
C ASP A 136 11.64 -1.06 -1.49
N LEU A 137 11.06 -0.69 -2.62
CA LEU A 137 9.83 0.08 -2.72
C LEU A 137 8.75 -0.81 -3.33
N ILE A 138 7.69 -1.06 -2.58
CA ILE A 138 6.53 -1.74 -3.13
C ILE A 138 5.64 -0.69 -3.78
N VAL A 139 5.29 -0.91 -5.04
CA VAL A 139 4.60 0.10 -5.87
C VAL A 139 3.52 -0.55 -6.72
N SER A 140 2.52 0.25 -7.09
CA SER A 140 1.50 -0.17 -8.03
C SER A 140 2.16 -0.42 -9.40
N ARG A 141 1.79 -1.52 -10.07
CA ARG A 141 2.47 -1.96 -11.30
C ARG A 141 2.38 -0.94 -12.43
N ASP A 142 1.29 -0.17 -12.49
CA ASP A 142 1.08 0.91 -13.46
C ASP A 142 2.12 2.03 -13.39
N ILE A 143 2.66 2.34 -12.21
CA ILE A 143 3.66 3.41 -12.03
C ILE A 143 5.11 2.91 -12.10
N ALA A 144 5.35 1.60 -12.05
CA ALA A 144 6.71 1.04 -12.00
C ALA A 144 7.60 1.47 -13.19
N PRO A 145 7.13 1.45 -14.45
CA PRO A 145 7.94 1.89 -15.59
C PRO A 145 8.35 3.36 -15.50
N TYR A 146 7.46 4.21 -14.96
CA TYR A 146 7.74 5.63 -14.76
C TYR A 146 8.82 5.82 -13.68
N LEU A 147 8.71 5.11 -12.55
CA LEU A 147 9.68 5.21 -11.47
C LEU A 147 11.07 4.73 -11.89
N LEU A 148 11.15 3.62 -12.62
CA LEU A 148 12.41 3.08 -13.15
C LEU A 148 13.18 4.10 -14.01
N GLN A 149 12.45 4.93 -14.77
CA GLN A 149 13.06 5.91 -15.68
C GLN A 149 13.39 7.24 -14.98
N ASN A 150 12.58 7.67 -14.02
CA ASN A 150 12.63 9.03 -13.49
C ASN A 150 13.25 9.14 -12.08
N VAL A 151 13.16 8.09 -11.26
CA VAL A 151 13.75 8.08 -9.92
C VAL A 151 15.25 7.81 -10.04
N THR A 152 16.03 8.90 -10.01
CA THR A 152 17.49 8.85 -10.16
C THR A 152 18.24 9.31 -8.90
N SER A 153 17.53 9.87 -7.92
CA SER A 153 18.11 10.34 -6.67
C SER A 153 17.10 10.40 -5.53
N ALA A 154 17.59 10.36 -4.30
CA ALA A 154 16.85 10.77 -3.10
C ALA A 154 17.65 11.85 -2.38
N GLY A 155 17.08 13.04 -2.23
CA GLY A 155 17.80 14.20 -1.72
C GLY A 155 19.01 14.53 -2.61
N ARG A 156 20.22 14.35 -2.08
CA ARG A 156 21.49 14.59 -2.81
C ARG A 156 22.16 13.30 -3.28
N VAL A 157 21.63 12.14 -2.90
CA VAL A 157 22.23 10.83 -3.14
C VAL A 157 21.69 10.27 -4.45
N LYS A 158 22.59 9.80 -5.33
CA LYS A 158 22.20 9.14 -6.59
C LYS A 158 21.74 7.71 -6.31
N LEU A 159 20.67 7.32 -6.96
CA LEU A 159 20.10 5.97 -6.89
C LEU A 159 20.31 5.23 -8.20
N SER A 160 20.50 3.91 -8.10
CA SER A 160 20.26 2.99 -9.21
C SER A 160 19.01 2.18 -8.87
N VAL A 161 18.02 2.20 -9.77
CA VAL A 161 16.72 1.56 -9.55
C VAL A 161 16.54 0.39 -10.51
N SER A 162 16.13 -0.76 -10.00
CA SER A 162 15.80 -1.95 -10.79
C SER A 162 14.53 -2.60 -10.27
N GLU A 163 13.76 -3.23 -11.15
CA GLU A 163 12.62 -4.07 -10.75
C GLU A 163 13.15 -5.39 -10.16
N ILE A 164 12.47 -5.88 -9.14
CA ILE A 164 12.73 -7.17 -8.49
C ILE A 164 11.40 -7.90 -8.26
N GLU A 165 11.45 -9.22 -8.12
CA GLU A 165 10.28 -9.99 -7.73
C GLU A 165 9.88 -9.68 -6.28
N LEU A 166 8.58 -9.79 -5.97
CA LEU A 166 8.06 -9.59 -4.61
C LEU A 166 8.70 -10.58 -3.61
N SER A 167 9.09 -11.77 -4.07
CA SER A 167 9.81 -12.76 -3.27
C SER A 167 11.23 -12.35 -2.88
N ASP A 168 11.83 -11.41 -3.60
CA ASP A 168 13.21 -10.96 -3.39
C ASP A 168 13.31 -9.75 -2.45
N LEU A 169 12.19 -9.33 -1.87
CA LEU A 169 12.11 -8.20 -0.93
C LEU A 169 13.04 -8.42 0.27
N SER A 170 13.90 -7.45 0.54
CA SER A 170 14.72 -7.37 1.74
C SER A 170 13.88 -6.82 2.89
N VAL A 171 12.97 -7.66 3.41
CA VAL A 171 12.14 -7.30 4.56
C VAL A 171 13.04 -7.16 5.79
N PRO A 172 13.17 -5.96 6.38
CA PRO A 172 13.99 -5.79 7.57
C PRO A 172 13.43 -6.69 8.68
N GLU A 173 14.28 -7.48 9.33
CA GLU A 173 13.88 -8.15 10.57
C GLU A 173 13.32 -7.08 11.50
N LEU A 174 12.06 -7.24 11.93
CA LEU A 174 11.46 -6.34 12.90
C LEU A 174 12.32 -6.37 14.16
N LYS A 175 13.29 -5.47 14.25
CA LYS A 175 13.79 -4.98 15.52
C LYS A 175 12.60 -4.27 16.11
N VAL A 176 11.84 -4.98 16.94
CA VAL A 176 10.92 -4.39 17.90
C VAL A 176 11.78 -3.47 18.75
N LYS A 177 12.02 -2.25 18.27
CA LYS A 177 12.35 -1.15 19.14
C LYS A 177 11.06 -0.96 19.90
N GLU A 178 11.01 -1.50 21.11
CA GLU A 178 10.15 -0.96 22.15
C GLU A 178 10.44 0.54 22.17
N ILE A 179 9.63 1.32 21.46
CA ILE A 179 9.55 2.74 21.71
C ILE A 179 8.82 2.80 23.05
N ARG A 180 9.60 2.73 24.14
CA ARG A 180 9.18 3.28 25.43
C ARG A 180 9.09 4.79 25.23
N ASP A 181 8.00 5.22 24.63
CA ASP A 181 7.63 6.61 24.67
C ASP A 181 7.28 6.89 26.13
N THR A 182 8.21 7.53 26.83
CA THR A 182 7.98 7.95 28.20
C THR A 182 7.07 9.16 28.10
N VAL A 183 5.76 8.92 28.10
CA VAL A 183 4.77 9.99 28.21
C VAL A 183 5.02 10.73 29.52
N SER A 184 5.68 11.88 29.39
CA SER A 184 5.77 12.87 30.46
C SER A 184 4.34 13.33 30.73
N THR A 185 3.81 12.96 31.89
CA THR A 185 2.58 13.52 32.42
C THR A 185 2.71 15.04 32.46
N LEU A 186 1.95 15.75 31.63
CA LEU A 186 1.76 17.18 31.79
C LEU A 186 0.94 17.38 33.08
N ARG A 187 1.61 17.95 34.09
CA ARG A 187 0.95 18.68 35.18
C ARG A 187 0.53 20.04 34.65
N LEU A 188 -0.77 20.35 34.68
CA LEU A 188 -1.36 21.45 35.46
C LEU A 188 -2.88 21.30 35.48
#